data_AF-A0A659UI82-F1
#
_entry.id   AF-A0A659UI82-F1
#
_cell.length_a   1.000
_cell.length_b   1.000
_cell.length_c   1.000
_cell.angle_alpha   90.00
_cell.angle_beta   90.00
_cell.angle_gamma   90.00
#
_symmetry.space_group_name_H-M   'P 1'
#
loop_
_entity.id
_entity.type
_entity.pdbx_description
1 polymer ?
#
loop_
_entity_poly.entity_id
_entity_poly.type
_entity_poly.pdbx_seq_one_letter_code
_entity_poly.pdbx_strand_id
1 'polypeptide(L)' 'MLEVAIDVALVRRLIAAQFPHWKNLAVRPVDFGGWDNRTFHLGD' A
#
# COMPACT_ATOMS: atom_id res chain seq x y z
N MET A 1 -10.39 16.75 12.18
CA MET A 1 -10.06 15.33 12.39
C MET A 1 -8.70 15.08 11.78
N LEU A 2 -7.77 14.44 12.51
CA LEU A 2 -6.50 14.00 11.93
C LEU A 2 -6.79 12.87 10.94
N GLU A 3 -6.39 13.05 9.68
CA GLU A 3 -6.46 12.01 8.67
C GLU A 3 -5.48 10.90 9.03
N VAL A 4 -5.93 9.64 8.99
CA VAL A 4 -5.04 8.49 9.15
C VAL A 4 -4.27 8.32 7.84
N ALA A 5 -2.95 8.52 7.88
CA ALA A 5 -2.10 8.31 6.73
C ALA A 5 -2.05 6.81 6.37
N ILE A 6 -2.54 6.46 5.18
CA ILE A 6 -2.34 5.14 4.58
C ILE A 6 -1.13 5.25 3.65
N ASP A 7 0.03 4.84 4.14
CA ASP A 7 1.31 4.99 3.46
C ASP A 7 1.91 3.65 3.00
N VAL A 8 3.02 3.74 2.26
CA VAL A 8 3.75 2.57 1.75
C VAL A 8 4.23 1.65 2.88
N ALA A 9 4.59 2.19 4.04
CA ALA A 9 5.09 1.41 5.16
C ALA A 9 3.98 0.56 5.81
N LEU A 10 2.78 1.13 5.97
CA LEU A 10 1.59 0.41 6.38
C LEU A 10 1.27 -0.72 5.42
N VAL A 11 1.19 -0.42 4.12
CA VAL A 11 0.87 -1.42 3.08
C VAL A 11 1.90 -2.55 3.06
N ARG A 12 3.20 -2.26 3.16
CA ARG A 12 4.26 -3.29 3.21
C ARG A 12 4.09 -4.23 4.40
N ARG A 13 3.75 -3.72 5.59
CA ARG A 13 3.48 -4.56 6.77
C ARG A 13 2.26 -5.45 6.57
N LEU A 14 1.19 -4.90 5.97
CA LEU A 14 -0.03 -5.65 5.68
C LEU A 14 0.22 -6.78 4.67
N ILE A 15 0.99 -6.52 3.61
CA ILE A 15 1.38 -7.54 2.63
C ILE A 15 2.24 -8.61 3.30
N ALA A 16 3.24 -8.23 4.10
CA ALA A 16 4.10 -9.21 4.77
C ALA A 16 3.32 -10.14 5.72
N ALA A 17 2.27 -9.62 6.39
CA ALA A 17 1.43 -10.39 7.30
C ALA A 17 0.43 -11.30 6.57
N GLN A 18 -0.21 -10.83 5.50
CA GLN A 18 -1.32 -11.53 4.84
C GLN A 18 -0.89 -12.32 3.61
N PHE A 19 0.16 -11.87 2.90
CA PHE A 19 0.66 -12.42 1.65
C PHE A 19 2.20 -12.55 1.69
N PRO A 20 2.75 -13.41 2.56
CA PRO A 20 4.19 -13.45 2.85
C PRO A 20 5.08 -13.77 1.64
N HIS A 21 4.53 -14.40 0.60
CA HIS A 21 5.24 -14.69 -0.65
C HIS A 21 5.44 -13.45 -1.54
N TRP A 22 4.67 -12.37 -1.33
CA TRP A 22 4.80 -11.11 -2.05
C TRP A 22 5.51 -10.00 -1.26
N LYS A 23 5.96 -10.28 -0.02
CA LYS A 23 6.52 -9.28 0.90
C LYS A 23 7.72 -8.48 0.35
N ASN A 24 8.42 -9.04 -0.63
CA ASN A 24 9.61 -8.44 -1.24
C ASN A 24 9.30 -7.62 -2.51
N LEU A 25 8.06 -7.65 -3.01
CA LEU A 25 7.68 -6.87 -4.18
C LEU A 25 7.68 -5.36 -3.88
N ALA A 26 7.93 -4.56 -4.91
CA ALA A 26 7.86 -3.10 -4.80
C ALA A 26 6.42 -2.66 -4.53
N VAL A 27 6.26 -1.61 -3.72
CA VAL A 27 4.96 -0.96 -3.45
C VAL A 27 5.11 0.52 -3.79
N ARG A 28 4.27 1.02 -4.70
CA ARG A 28 4.29 2.41 -5.17
C ARG A 28 2.86 2.97 -5.19
N PRO A 29 2.61 4.19 -4.69
CA PRO A 29 1.28 4.80 -4.84
C PRO A 29 0.94 4.97 -6.31
N VAL A 30 -0.34 4.91 -6.66
CA VAL A 30 -0.80 5.34 -7.99
C VAL A 30 -0.71 6.86 -8.11
N ASP A 31 -0.48 7.37 -9.33
CA ASP A 31 -0.37 8.82 -9.57
C ASP A 31 -1.69 9.55 -9.28
N PHE A 32 -2.84 8.90 -9.53
CA PHE A 32 -4.17 9.45 -9.30
C PHE A 32 -5.00 8.49 -8.44
N GLY A 33 -5.25 8.89 -7.19
CA GLY A 33 -6.00 8.11 -6.21
C GLY A 33 -7.52 8.25 -6.33
N GLY A 34 -8.24 7.36 -5.63
CA GLY A 34 -9.68 7.49 -5.44
C GLY A 34 -10.04 8.47 -4.32
N TRP A 35 -11.33 8.78 -4.20
CA TRP A 35 -11.86 9.66 -3.16
C TRP A 35 -11.73 9.02 -1.78
N ASP A 36 -12.16 7.75 -1.67
CA ASP A 36 -12.23 7.04 -0.38
C ASP A 36 -11.11 6.02 -0.19
N ASN A 37 -10.48 5.57 -1.29
CA ASN A 37 -9.47 4.54 -1.28
C ASN A 37 -8.08 5.10 -1.60
N ARG A 38 -7.06 4.47 -1.00
CA ARG A 38 -5.67 4.64 -1.42
C ARG A 38 -5.23 3.38 -2.16
N THR A 39 -4.79 3.56 -3.40
CA THR A 39 -4.41 2.47 -4.30
C THR A 39 -2.89 2.47 -4.50
N PHE A 40 -2.30 1.28 -4.55
CA PHE A 40 -0.87 1.10 -4.74
C PHE A 40 -0.62 0.03 -5.81
N HIS A 41 0.40 0.26 -6.64
CA HIS A 41 1.02 -0.77 -7.47
C HIS A 41 1.80 -1.74 -6.58
N LEU A 42 1.70 -3.04 -6.87
CA LEU A 42 2.46 -4.11 -6.25
C LEU A 42 3.24 -4.85 -7.33
N GLY A 43 4.56 -4.93 -7.19
CA GLY A 43 5.42 -5.49 -8.23
C GLY A 43 5.67 -4.49 -9.36
N ASP A 44 5.86 -5.01 -10.57
CA ASP A 44 6.13 -4.22 -11.78
C ASP A 44 4.86 -3.79 -12.49
#